data_AF-A0A2R6H7F4-F1
#
_entry.id   AF-A0A2R6H7F4-F1
#
_cell.length_a   1.000
_cell.length_b   1.000
_cell.length_c   1.000
_cell.angle_alpha   90.00
_cell.angle_beta   90.00
_cell.angle_gamma   90.00
#
_symmetry.space_group_name_H-M   'P 1'
#
loop_
_entity.id
_entity.type
_entity.pdbx_description
1 polymer ?
#
loop_
_entity_poly.entity_id
_entity_poly.type
_entity_poly.pdbx_seq_one_letter_code
_entity_poly.pdbx_strand_id
1 'polypeptide(L)'
;MSLDIGTALREGTARTFGRNGLLLIGAFVAVGAASAVVTDTATAELTDTLLESARLQVERGELTAEEIEPLETAIGELSFPFALSVPLPVAIVLWAAVALLAEAVSIVAVRAFVREPADALSGSVARRNLPWATANGFLGGVVVAFVVGIGLLFLVVPGLFFLVAFLFLRQEIAVEDKNLVDAMADSWTLTKGHRIELFALYLFVIVVTAVASAVFGAIGGAVDPLVGTAVGIAVGGVASVFTVAVLTRAYAQLRTERDTELESGENDDPWNDPPSVP
;
A
#
# COMPACT_ATOMS: atom_id res chain seq x y z
N MET A 1 12.38 -2.46 -24.56
CA MET A 1 11.93 -1.05 -24.75
C MET A 1 11.80 -0.47 -23.36
N SER A 2 12.36 0.72 -23.04
CA SER A 2 12.35 1.22 -21.66
C SER A 2 10.92 1.52 -21.15
N LEU A 3 10.66 1.27 -19.87
CA LEU A 3 9.42 1.66 -19.17
C LEU A 3 8.98 3.10 -19.53
N ASP A 4 7.78 3.26 -20.08
CA ASP A 4 7.22 4.57 -20.40
C ASP A 4 6.49 5.15 -19.18
N ILE A 5 7.27 5.83 -18.35
CA ILE A 5 6.82 6.56 -17.15
C ILE A 5 5.69 7.55 -17.50
N GLY A 6 5.79 8.24 -18.64
CA GLY A 6 4.81 9.25 -19.05
C GLY A 6 3.46 8.62 -19.35
N THR A 7 3.46 7.50 -20.08
CA THR A 7 2.25 6.74 -20.37
C THR A 7 1.66 6.14 -19.09
N ALA A 8 2.48 5.56 -18.20
CA ALA A 8 2.00 5.02 -16.93
C ALA A 8 1.31 6.08 -16.05
N LEU A 9 1.88 7.29 -15.96
CA LEU A 9 1.31 8.41 -15.21
C LEU A 9 0.03 8.95 -15.84
N ARG A 10 0.00 9.15 -17.17
CA ARG A 10 -1.17 9.66 -17.89
C ARG A 10 -2.36 8.71 -17.78
N GLU A 11 -2.12 7.43 -18.01
CA GLU A 11 -3.15 6.41 -17.93
C GLU A 11 -3.60 6.15 -16.49
N GLY A 12 -2.66 6.14 -15.53
CA GLY A 12 -2.97 6.06 -14.11
C GLY A 12 -3.88 7.19 -13.66
N THR A 13 -3.58 8.43 -14.07
CA THR A 13 -4.43 9.61 -13.81
C THR A 13 -5.82 9.46 -14.41
N ALA A 14 -5.90 9.09 -15.70
CA ALA A 14 -7.18 8.91 -16.39
C ALA A 14 -8.06 7.83 -15.74
N ARG A 15 -7.45 6.73 -15.27
CA ARG A 15 -8.17 5.66 -14.56
C ARG A 15 -8.61 6.07 -13.15
N THR A 16 -7.80 6.85 -12.45
CA THR A 16 -8.10 7.38 -11.10
C THR A 16 -9.36 8.25 -11.11
N PHE A 17 -9.49 9.14 -12.09
CA PHE A 17 -10.66 10.02 -12.24
C PHE A 17 -11.77 9.45 -13.14
N GLY A 18 -11.64 8.19 -13.57
CA GLY A 18 -12.69 7.46 -14.27
C GLY A 18 -13.77 6.93 -13.31
N ARG A 19 -14.88 6.42 -13.88
CA ARG A 19 -16.04 5.94 -13.10
C ARG A 19 -15.68 4.95 -11.99
N ASN A 20 -14.85 3.96 -12.31
CA ASN A 20 -14.44 2.93 -11.34
C ASN A 20 -13.40 3.46 -10.35
N GLY A 21 -12.54 4.39 -10.79
CA GLY A 21 -11.59 5.06 -9.91
C GLY A 21 -12.30 5.86 -8.81
N LEU A 22 -13.36 6.59 -9.14
CA LEU A 22 -14.17 7.32 -8.14
C LEU A 22 -14.82 6.40 -7.09
N LEU A 23 -15.33 5.24 -7.52
CA LEU A 23 -15.88 4.24 -6.58
C LEU A 23 -14.79 3.68 -5.66
N LEU A 24 -13.60 3.41 -6.20
CA LEU A 24 -12.45 2.96 -5.41
C LEU A 24 -11.96 4.06 -4.47
N ILE A 25 -11.99 5.34 -4.86
CA ILE A 25 -11.65 6.46 -3.98
C ILE A 25 -12.59 6.44 -2.77
N GLY A 26 -13.90 6.29 -2.98
CA GLY A 26 -14.86 6.14 -1.88
C GLY A 26 -14.54 4.96 -0.95
N ALA A 27 -14.14 3.81 -1.50
CA ALA A 27 -13.73 2.64 -0.72
C ALA A 27 -12.45 2.90 0.09
N PHE A 28 -11.42 3.49 -0.51
CA PHE A 28 -10.18 3.84 0.20
C PHE A 28 -10.39 4.94 1.24
N VAL A 29 -11.29 5.89 1.02
CA VAL A 29 -11.69 6.89 2.01
C VAL A 29 -12.38 6.22 3.21
N ALA A 30 -13.28 5.27 2.97
CA ALA A 30 -13.92 4.51 4.04
C ALA A 30 -12.91 3.68 4.85
N VAL A 31 -11.97 3.02 4.17
CA VAL A 31 -10.85 2.32 4.81
C VAL A 31 -9.96 3.28 5.60
N GLY A 32 -9.65 4.45 5.05
CA GLY A 32 -8.84 5.47 5.71
C GLY A 32 -9.51 6.00 6.98
N ALA A 33 -10.82 6.23 6.95
CA ALA A 33 -11.59 6.62 8.13
C ALA A 33 -11.60 5.52 9.20
N ALA A 34 -11.83 4.25 8.82
CA ALA A 34 -11.76 3.12 9.73
C ALA A 34 -10.34 2.96 10.32
N SER A 35 -9.32 3.18 9.49
CA SER A 35 -7.92 3.14 9.93
C SER A 35 -7.60 4.26 10.93
N ALA A 36 -8.15 5.46 10.74
CA ALA A 36 -7.97 6.56 11.67
C ALA A 36 -8.53 6.23 13.07
N VAL A 37 -9.76 5.69 13.13
CA VAL A 37 -10.39 5.25 14.39
C VAL A 37 -9.51 4.25 15.14
N VAL A 38 -9.02 3.23 14.43
CA VAL A 38 -8.22 2.18 15.06
C VAL A 38 -6.84 2.71 15.46
N THR A 39 -6.19 3.53 14.63
CA THR A 39 -4.90 4.14 14.98
C THR A 39 -5.02 5.04 16.21
N ASP A 40 -6.05 5.90 16.28
CA ASP A 40 -6.33 6.73 17.45
C ASP A 40 -6.56 5.86 18.69
N THR A 41 -7.38 4.81 18.56
CA THR A 41 -7.66 3.87 19.65
C THR A 41 -6.39 3.18 20.16
N ALA A 42 -5.58 2.63 19.26
CA ALA A 42 -4.36 1.93 19.62
C ALA A 42 -3.32 2.88 20.22
N THR A 43 -3.23 4.11 19.70
CA THR A 43 -2.29 5.11 20.21
C THR A 43 -2.72 5.63 21.58
N ALA A 44 -4.01 5.93 21.78
CA ALA A 44 -4.54 6.33 23.08
C ALA A 44 -4.22 5.28 24.17
N GLU A 45 -4.55 4.02 23.93
CA GLU A 45 -4.30 2.91 24.86
C GLU A 45 -2.80 2.71 25.14
N LEU A 46 -1.96 2.80 24.10
CA LEU A 46 -0.51 2.72 24.27
C LEU A 46 0.03 3.88 25.11
N THR A 47 -0.51 5.08 24.91
CA THR A 47 -0.09 6.27 25.65
C THR A 47 -0.50 6.16 27.13
N ASP A 48 -1.71 5.68 27.40
CA ASP A 48 -2.19 5.39 28.76
C ASP A 48 -1.34 4.30 29.43
N THR A 49 -1.02 3.22 28.72
CA THR A 49 -0.16 2.13 29.23
C THR A 49 1.24 2.64 29.56
N LEU A 50 1.83 3.48 28.71
CA LEU A 50 3.14 4.08 28.95
C LEU A 50 3.10 4.98 30.19
N LEU A 51 2.05 5.80 30.33
CA LEU A 51 1.89 6.67 31.49
C LEU A 51 1.71 5.88 32.80
N GLU A 52 0.89 4.83 32.78
CA GLU A 52 0.73 3.93 33.90
C GLU A 52 2.07 3.27 34.28
N SER A 53 2.85 2.83 33.30
CA SER A 53 4.16 2.23 33.53
C SER A 53 5.16 3.21 34.18
N ALA A 54 5.08 4.49 33.86
CA ALA A 54 5.88 5.56 34.48
C ALA A 54 5.41 5.84 35.92
N ARG A 55 4.10 5.92 36.15
CA ARG A 55 3.52 6.08 37.50
C ARG A 55 3.90 4.93 38.44
N LEU A 56 3.90 3.70 37.95
CA LEU A 56 4.35 2.53 38.71
C LEU A 56 5.85 2.59 39.07
N GLN A 57 6.68 3.29 38.30
CA GLN A 57 8.09 3.54 38.66
C GLN A 57 8.20 4.59 39.78
N VAL A 58 7.33 5.61 39.77
CA VAL A 58 7.23 6.60 40.86
C VAL A 58 6.79 5.93 42.17
N GLU A 59 5.78 5.06 42.13
CA GLU A 59 5.32 4.30 43.30
C GLU A 59 6.41 3.39 43.88
N ARG A 60 7.28 2.83 43.03
CA ARG A 60 8.44 2.04 43.43
C ARG A 60 9.62 2.88 43.93
N GLY A 61 9.56 4.20 43.82
CA GLY A 61 10.63 5.13 44.18
C GLY A 61 11.82 5.12 43.21
N GLU A 62 11.63 4.61 41.99
CA GLU A 62 12.65 4.62 40.92
C GLU A 62 12.67 5.97 40.18
N LEU A 63 11.52 6.64 40.11
CA LEU A 63 11.33 7.98 39.57
C LEU A 63 10.65 8.87 40.62
N THR A 64 10.74 10.18 40.42
CA THR A 64 10.00 11.19 41.18
C THR A 64 8.81 11.71 40.38
N ALA A 65 7.82 12.28 41.07
CA ALA A 65 6.65 12.87 40.40
C ALA A 65 7.03 14.05 39.46
N GLU A 66 8.06 14.82 39.84
CA GLU A 66 8.57 15.94 39.06
C GLU A 66 9.24 15.48 37.75
N GLU A 67 9.82 14.27 37.74
CA GLU A 67 10.42 13.67 36.54
C GLU A 67 9.38 13.20 35.51
N ILE A 68 8.15 12.85 35.94
CA ILE A 68 7.08 12.39 35.04
C ILE A 68 6.13 13.51 34.58
N GLU A 69 6.11 14.65 35.27
CA GLU A 69 5.22 15.79 34.95
C GLU A 69 5.33 16.28 33.49
N PRO A 70 6.53 16.41 32.88
CA PRO A 70 6.65 16.81 31.49
C PRO A 70 6.02 15.78 30.52
N LEU A 71 6.13 14.49 30.85
CA LEU A 71 5.53 13.41 30.07
C LEU A 71 4.01 13.43 30.19
N GLU A 72 3.47 13.58 31.40
CA GLU A 72 2.03 13.72 31.64
C GLU A 72 1.44 14.91 30.89
N THR A 73 2.14 16.05 30.90
CA THR A 73 1.73 17.24 30.17
C THR A 73 1.73 17.01 28.66
N ALA A 74 2.84 16.47 28.11
CA ALA A 74 2.95 16.19 26.69
C ALA A 74 1.89 15.21 26.18
N ILE A 75 1.59 14.17 26.97
CA ILE A 75 0.54 13.20 26.67
C ILE A 75 -0.85 13.86 26.75
N GLY A 76 -1.09 14.70 27.76
CA GLY A 76 -2.36 15.41 27.94
C GLY A 76 -2.67 16.41 26.82
N GLU A 77 -1.65 16.89 26.10
CA GLU A 77 -1.81 17.74 24.91
C GLU A 77 -2.18 16.94 23.65
N LEU A 78 -1.97 15.63 23.62
CA LEU A 78 -2.36 14.78 22.50
C LEU A 78 -3.88 14.66 22.45
N SER A 79 -4.43 14.67 21.24
CA SER A 79 -5.86 14.45 21.00
C SER A 79 -6.07 13.19 20.18
N PHE A 80 -6.97 12.34 20.65
CA PHE A 80 -7.38 11.12 19.96
C PHE A 80 -8.89 11.15 19.73
N PRO A 81 -9.38 12.05 18.85
CA PRO A 81 -10.81 12.34 18.70
C PRO A 81 -11.62 11.13 18.24
N PHE A 82 -10.98 10.13 17.63
CA PHE A 82 -11.63 8.92 17.15
C PHE A 82 -11.33 7.68 18.02
N ALA A 83 -10.65 7.84 19.14
CA ALA A 83 -10.32 6.73 20.02
C ALA A 83 -11.59 6.10 20.62
N LEU A 84 -11.64 4.78 20.56
CA LEU A 84 -12.66 3.97 21.22
C LEU A 84 -12.12 3.50 22.57
N SER A 85 -12.93 3.58 23.62
CA SER A 85 -12.58 3.02 24.93
C SER A 85 -12.75 1.51 24.93
N VAL A 86 -11.79 0.80 24.33
CA VAL A 86 -11.77 -0.66 24.25
C VAL A 86 -10.42 -1.20 24.73
N PRO A 87 -10.38 -2.41 25.33
CA PRO A 87 -9.12 -3.01 25.76
C PRO A 87 -8.12 -3.18 24.60
N LEU A 88 -6.82 -3.05 24.86
CA LEU A 88 -5.76 -3.25 23.86
C LEU A 88 -5.93 -4.48 22.94
N PRO A 89 -6.28 -5.69 23.44
CA PRO A 89 -6.49 -6.83 22.57
C PRO A 89 -7.60 -6.62 21.53
N VAL A 90 -8.66 -5.90 21.89
CA VAL A 90 -9.76 -5.57 20.97
C VAL A 90 -9.29 -4.56 19.93
N ALA A 91 -8.52 -3.55 20.33
CA ALA A 91 -7.93 -2.57 19.43
C ALA A 91 -7.03 -3.24 18.38
N ILE A 92 -6.18 -4.19 18.79
CA ILE A 92 -5.30 -4.96 17.90
C ILE A 92 -6.12 -5.78 16.89
N VAL A 93 -7.20 -6.43 17.33
CA VAL A 93 -8.09 -7.20 16.44
C VAL A 93 -8.78 -6.28 15.43
N LEU A 94 -9.28 -5.12 15.85
CA LEU A 94 -9.87 -4.12 14.95
C LEU A 94 -8.84 -3.62 13.94
N TRP A 95 -7.59 -3.42 14.36
CA TRP A 95 -6.50 -3.00 13.48
C TRP A 95 -6.20 -4.03 12.41
N ALA A 96 -6.06 -5.30 12.81
CA ALA A 96 -5.86 -6.39 11.87
C ALA A 96 -7.04 -6.51 10.89
N ALA A 97 -8.28 -6.34 11.36
CA ALA A 97 -9.46 -6.39 10.51
C ALA A 97 -9.49 -5.27 9.47
N VAL A 98 -9.17 -4.03 9.86
CA VAL A 98 -9.09 -2.89 8.93
C VAL A 98 -7.93 -3.07 7.94
N ALA A 99 -6.78 -3.59 8.39
CA ALA A 99 -5.64 -3.86 7.52
C ALA A 99 -5.96 -4.93 6.46
N LEU A 100 -6.67 -6.00 6.83
CA LEU A 100 -7.16 -7.01 5.89
C LEU A 100 -8.19 -6.44 4.90
N LEU A 101 -9.09 -5.57 5.38
CA LEU A 101 -10.04 -4.87 4.50
C LEU A 101 -9.31 -3.95 3.50
N ALA A 102 -8.30 -3.21 3.95
CA ALA A 102 -7.48 -2.36 3.12
C ALA A 102 -6.75 -3.15 2.01
N GLU A 103 -6.21 -4.31 2.36
CA GLU A 103 -5.57 -5.19 1.39
C GLU A 103 -6.58 -5.74 0.39
N ALA A 104 -7.76 -6.19 0.84
CA ALA A 104 -8.83 -6.66 -0.05
C ALA A 104 -9.26 -5.57 -1.05
N VAL A 105 -9.42 -4.33 -0.59
CA VAL A 105 -9.73 -3.18 -1.46
C VAL A 105 -8.59 -2.92 -2.45
N SER A 106 -7.34 -3.04 -2.02
CA SER A 106 -6.16 -2.89 -2.89
C SER A 106 -6.09 -3.96 -3.98
N ILE A 107 -6.38 -5.22 -3.66
CA ILE A 107 -6.46 -6.31 -4.64
C ILE A 107 -7.57 -6.04 -5.66
N VAL A 108 -8.75 -5.62 -5.21
CA VAL A 108 -9.87 -5.27 -6.10
C VAL A 108 -9.48 -4.09 -7.00
N ALA A 109 -8.80 -3.08 -6.46
CA ALA A 109 -8.34 -1.92 -7.22
C ALA A 109 -7.35 -2.32 -8.33
N VAL A 110 -6.37 -3.18 -8.04
CA VAL A 110 -5.45 -3.71 -9.07
C VAL A 110 -6.23 -4.44 -10.16
N ARG A 111 -7.12 -5.38 -9.78
CA ARG A 111 -7.94 -6.13 -10.75
C ARG A 111 -8.79 -5.22 -11.63
N ALA A 112 -9.34 -4.17 -11.05
CA ALA A 112 -10.11 -3.15 -11.78
C ALA A 112 -9.22 -2.35 -12.74
N PHE A 113 -7.99 -2.02 -12.34
CA PHE A 113 -7.05 -1.22 -13.14
C PHE A 113 -6.21 -2.00 -14.15
N VAL A 114 -6.27 -3.32 -14.19
CA VAL A 114 -5.76 -4.10 -15.33
C VAL A 114 -6.76 -4.14 -16.48
N ARG A 115 -8.07 -4.22 -16.19
CA ARG A 115 -9.11 -4.45 -17.21
C ARG A 115 -9.60 -3.17 -17.91
N GLU A 116 -10.39 -3.36 -18.95
CA GLU A 116 -11.14 -2.27 -19.57
C GLU A 116 -12.22 -1.70 -18.62
N PRO A 117 -12.56 -0.40 -18.73
CA PRO A 117 -13.47 0.27 -17.79
C PRO A 117 -14.88 -0.36 -17.69
N ALA A 118 -15.36 -1.04 -18.74
CA ALA A 118 -16.69 -1.63 -18.76
C ALA A 118 -16.83 -2.83 -17.82
N ASP A 119 -15.76 -3.63 -17.64
CA ASP A 119 -15.81 -4.91 -16.92
C ASP A 119 -15.06 -4.90 -15.58
N ALA A 120 -14.38 -3.80 -15.27
CA ALA A 120 -13.46 -3.67 -14.15
C ALA A 120 -14.07 -3.95 -12.75
N LEU A 121 -15.37 -3.74 -12.55
CA LEU A 121 -16.09 -4.05 -11.30
C LEU A 121 -17.13 -5.17 -11.43
N SER A 122 -17.10 -5.95 -12.51
CA SER A 122 -18.01 -7.08 -12.65
C SER A 122 -17.81 -8.09 -11.50
N GLY A 123 -18.92 -8.41 -10.81
CA GLY A 123 -18.89 -9.04 -9.48
C GLY A 123 -18.29 -10.44 -9.42
N SER A 124 -18.32 -11.20 -10.51
CA SER A 124 -17.77 -12.55 -10.57
C SER A 124 -16.24 -12.57 -10.63
N VAL A 125 -15.62 -11.54 -11.21
CA VAL A 125 -14.18 -11.52 -11.45
C VAL A 125 -13.44 -10.67 -10.42
N ALA A 126 -14.04 -9.57 -9.95
CA ALA A 126 -13.48 -8.80 -8.83
C ALA A 126 -13.39 -9.64 -7.54
N ARG A 127 -14.35 -10.56 -7.31
CA ARG A 127 -14.44 -11.37 -6.09
C ARG A 127 -13.82 -12.77 -6.20
N ARG A 128 -13.36 -13.18 -7.39
CA ARG A 128 -12.81 -14.52 -7.60
C ARG A 128 -11.60 -14.74 -6.69
N ASN A 129 -11.62 -15.80 -5.89
CA ASN A 129 -10.55 -16.14 -4.93
C ASN A 129 -10.12 -14.99 -4.01
N LEU A 130 -10.99 -14.00 -3.75
CA LEU A 130 -10.61 -12.79 -3.02
C LEU A 130 -10.04 -13.07 -1.62
N PRO A 131 -10.57 -14.01 -0.81
CA PRO A 131 -9.98 -14.32 0.49
C PRO A 131 -8.55 -14.87 0.37
N TRP A 132 -8.28 -15.70 -0.63
CA TRP A 132 -6.96 -16.27 -0.87
C TRP A 132 -5.96 -15.22 -1.35
N ALA A 133 -6.37 -14.39 -2.31
CA ALA A 133 -5.54 -13.28 -2.79
C ALA A 133 -5.29 -12.24 -1.69
N THR A 134 -6.27 -11.96 -0.83
CA THR A 134 -6.11 -11.05 0.31
C THR A 134 -5.16 -11.62 1.34
N ALA A 135 -5.27 -12.92 1.68
CA ALA A 135 -4.37 -13.55 2.65
C ALA A 135 -2.92 -13.56 2.16
N ASN A 136 -2.69 -13.94 0.89
CA ASN A 136 -1.36 -13.92 0.29
C ASN A 136 -0.83 -12.50 0.09
N GLY A 137 -1.68 -11.56 -0.33
CA GLY A 137 -1.33 -10.15 -0.48
C GLY A 137 -0.93 -9.51 0.85
N PHE A 138 -1.70 -9.78 1.90
CA PHE A 138 -1.42 -9.28 3.25
C PHE A 138 -0.13 -9.87 3.80
N LEU A 139 0.01 -11.20 3.79
CA LEU A 139 1.22 -11.87 4.27
C LEU A 139 2.45 -11.46 3.47
N GLY A 140 2.28 -11.30 2.15
CA GLY A 140 3.34 -10.83 1.28
C GLY A 140 3.75 -9.39 1.52
N GLY A 141 2.77 -8.50 1.74
CA GLY A 141 3.03 -7.12 2.16
C GLY A 141 3.82 -7.07 3.46
N VAL A 142 3.46 -7.91 4.45
CA VAL A 142 4.20 -8.02 5.73
C VAL A 142 5.63 -8.51 5.51
N VAL A 143 5.83 -9.58 4.74
CA VAL A 143 7.18 -10.12 4.45
C VAL A 143 8.03 -9.09 3.72
N VAL A 144 7.49 -8.44 2.69
CA VAL A 144 8.20 -7.39 1.95
C VAL A 144 8.53 -6.21 2.86
N ALA A 145 7.61 -5.77 3.72
CA ALA A 145 7.87 -4.71 4.68
C ALA A 145 9.04 -5.04 5.62
N PHE A 146 9.12 -6.28 6.13
CA PHE A 146 10.25 -6.73 6.95
C PHE A 146 11.56 -6.76 6.16
N VAL A 147 11.57 -7.33 4.95
CA VAL A 147 12.77 -7.41 4.11
C VAL A 147 13.28 -6.01 3.75
N VAL A 148 12.39 -5.10 3.36
CA VAL A 148 12.73 -3.71 3.05
C VAL A 148 13.18 -2.97 4.30
N GLY A 149 12.48 -3.12 5.42
CA GLY A 149 12.80 -2.47 6.70
C GLY A 149 14.17 -2.90 7.24
N ILE A 150 14.45 -4.21 7.26
CA ILE A 150 15.78 -4.74 7.61
C ILE A 150 16.84 -4.23 6.62
N GLY A 151 16.53 -4.26 5.32
CA GLY A 151 17.39 -3.71 4.29
C GLY A 151 17.79 -2.27 4.61
N LEU A 152 16.81 -1.38 4.77
CA LEU A 152 17.00 0.03 5.10
C LEU A 152 17.76 0.24 6.42
N LEU A 153 17.48 -0.58 7.43
CA LEU A 153 18.11 -0.50 8.75
C LEU A 153 19.62 -0.79 8.69
N PHE A 154 20.02 -1.83 7.94
CA PHE A 154 21.43 -2.16 7.79
C PHE A 154 22.12 -1.21 6.80
N LEU A 155 21.48 -0.94 5.65
CA LEU A 155 22.01 -0.10 4.59
C LEU A 155 20.86 0.47 3.72
N VAL A 156 20.83 1.78 3.51
CA VAL A 156 19.77 2.43 2.69
C VAL A 156 19.64 1.80 1.30
N VAL A 157 20.76 1.49 0.63
CA VAL A 157 20.77 0.98 -0.75
C VAL A 157 20.09 -0.39 -0.90
N PRO A 158 20.44 -1.44 -0.14
CA PRO A 158 19.71 -2.71 -0.11
C PRO A 158 18.21 -2.59 0.16
N GLY A 159 17.81 -1.72 1.09
CA GLY A 159 16.39 -1.48 1.38
C GLY A 159 15.63 -0.93 0.17
N LEU A 160 16.17 0.09 -0.49
CA LEU A 160 15.59 0.65 -1.72
C LEU A 160 15.57 -0.37 -2.85
N PHE A 161 16.60 -1.20 -2.94
CA PHE A 161 16.66 -2.26 -3.93
C PHE A 161 15.53 -3.28 -3.75
N PHE A 162 15.29 -3.77 -2.54
CA PHE A 162 14.20 -4.73 -2.29
C PHE A 162 12.82 -4.09 -2.48
N LEU A 163 12.67 -2.81 -2.13
CA LEU A 163 11.44 -2.07 -2.35
C LEU A 163 11.06 -2.06 -3.82
N VAL A 164 12.02 -1.83 -4.71
CA VAL A 164 11.79 -1.84 -6.15
C VAL A 164 11.62 -3.28 -6.67
N ALA A 165 12.41 -4.23 -6.19
CA ALA A 165 12.35 -5.61 -6.65
C ALA A 165 10.99 -6.27 -6.37
N PHE A 166 10.34 -5.90 -5.27
CA PHE A 166 9.03 -6.41 -4.87
C PHE A 166 7.88 -5.44 -5.11
N LEU A 167 8.09 -4.38 -5.91
CA LEU A 167 7.08 -3.36 -6.19
C LEU A 167 5.81 -3.92 -6.83
N PHE A 168 5.92 -5.02 -7.57
CA PHE A 168 4.81 -5.67 -8.28
C PHE A 168 4.26 -6.93 -7.61
N LEU A 169 4.69 -7.23 -6.38
CA LEU A 169 4.20 -8.39 -5.64
C LEU A 169 2.66 -8.41 -5.56
N ARG A 170 2.06 -7.29 -5.16
CA ARG A 170 0.60 -7.19 -5.05
C ARG A 170 -0.09 -7.39 -6.41
N GLN A 171 0.52 -6.91 -7.48
CA GLN A 171 0.01 -7.02 -8.84
C GLN A 171 0.03 -8.46 -9.33
N GLU A 172 1.12 -9.19 -9.11
CA GLU A 172 1.20 -10.62 -9.41
C GLU A 172 0.13 -11.43 -8.64
N ILE A 173 -0.04 -11.17 -7.34
CA ILE A 173 -1.06 -11.86 -6.53
C ILE A 173 -2.49 -11.52 -7.00
N ALA A 174 -2.75 -10.24 -7.27
CA ALA A 174 -4.09 -9.78 -7.63
C ALA A 174 -4.53 -10.23 -9.02
N VAL A 175 -3.60 -10.28 -9.97
CA VAL A 175 -3.89 -10.57 -11.39
C VAL A 175 -3.87 -12.07 -11.66
N GLU A 176 -2.90 -12.79 -11.12
CA GLU A 176 -2.67 -14.21 -11.41
C GLU A 176 -3.15 -15.17 -10.31
N ASP A 177 -3.73 -14.65 -9.22
CA ASP A 177 -4.12 -15.46 -8.04
C ASP A 177 -2.95 -16.29 -7.47
N LYS A 178 -1.71 -15.81 -7.64
CA LYS A 178 -0.49 -16.49 -7.19
C LYS A 178 -0.38 -16.50 -5.67
N ASN A 179 0.30 -17.53 -5.15
CA ASN A 179 0.75 -17.51 -3.76
C ASN A 179 1.91 -16.51 -3.58
N LEU A 180 2.21 -16.21 -2.31
CA LEU A 180 3.29 -15.30 -1.93
C LEU A 180 4.63 -15.59 -2.62
N VAL A 181 5.11 -16.82 -2.56
CA VAL A 181 6.47 -17.17 -2.98
C VAL A 181 6.63 -17.00 -4.48
N ASP A 182 5.66 -17.51 -5.25
CA ASP A 182 5.67 -17.38 -6.71
C ASP A 182 5.57 -15.90 -7.13
N ALA A 183 4.71 -15.12 -6.46
CA ALA A 183 4.58 -13.69 -6.73
C ALA A 183 5.86 -12.89 -6.41
N MET A 184 6.62 -13.27 -5.38
CA MET A 184 7.92 -12.65 -5.08
C MET A 184 8.95 -12.94 -6.17
N ALA A 185 9.05 -14.20 -6.60
CA ALA A 185 9.97 -14.61 -7.65
C ALA A 185 9.67 -13.92 -8.99
N ASP A 186 8.39 -13.82 -9.33
CA ASP A 186 7.95 -13.18 -10.57
C ASP A 186 8.11 -11.66 -10.51
N SER A 187 7.77 -11.00 -9.40
CA SER A 187 8.02 -9.57 -9.23
C SER A 187 9.52 -9.25 -9.36
N TRP A 188 10.38 -10.07 -8.76
CA TRP A 188 11.83 -9.89 -8.86
C TRP A 188 12.34 -10.00 -10.29
N THR A 189 11.82 -10.98 -11.03
CA THR A 189 12.19 -11.22 -12.43
C THR A 189 11.67 -10.12 -13.33
N LEU A 190 10.41 -9.70 -13.15
CA LEU A 190 9.75 -8.67 -13.93
C LEU A 190 10.39 -7.28 -13.76
N THR A 191 10.87 -6.97 -12.55
CA THR A 191 11.57 -5.71 -12.27
C THR A 191 13.03 -5.69 -12.72
N LYS A 192 13.59 -6.85 -13.09
CA LYS A 192 14.98 -6.95 -13.54
C LYS A 192 15.16 -6.15 -14.83
N GLY A 193 16.24 -5.36 -14.90
CA GLY A 193 16.53 -4.49 -16.05
C GLY A 193 15.89 -3.10 -16.00
N HIS A 194 14.83 -2.91 -15.21
CA HIS A 194 14.04 -1.65 -15.16
C HIS A 194 14.01 -0.98 -13.77
N ARG A 195 14.93 -1.36 -12.88
CA ARG A 195 14.86 -0.97 -11.46
C ARG A 195 15.03 0.52 -11.23
N ILE A 196 15.86 1.19 -12.04
CA ILE A 196 16.11 2.63 -11.88
C ILE A 196 14.89 3.43 -12.33
N GLU A 197 14.27 3.02 -13.43
CA GLU A 197 13.05 3.62 -13.97
C GLU A 197 11.88 3.42 -13.01
N LEU A 198 11.74 2.21 -12.45
CA LEU A 198 10.72 1.90 -11.44
C LEU A 198 10.95 2.66 -10.13
N PHE A 199 12.21 2.80 -9.71
CA PHE A 199 12.56 3.63 -8.56
C PHE A 199 12.16 5.09 -8.80
N ALA A 200 12.52 5.67 -9.94
CA ALA A 200 12.19 7.05 -10.29
C ALA A 200 10.67 7.26 -10.38
N LEU A 201 9.94 6.33 -11.00
CA LEU A 201 8.47 6.34 -11.06
C LEU A 201 7.87 6.33 -9.65
N TYR A 202 8.30 5.38 -8.80
CA TYR A 202 7.75 5.22 -7.47
C TYR A 202 8.08 6.42 -6.57
N LEU A 203 9.31 6.93 -6.66
CA LEU A 203 9.73 8.15 -5.98
C LEU A 203 8.87 9.34 -6.40
N PHE A 204 8.63 9.51 -7.70
CA PHE A 204 7.76 10.57 -8.21
C PHE A 204 6.34 10.46 -7.64
N VAL A 205 5.75 9.25 -7.63
CA VAL A 205 4.43 9.01 -7.04
C VAL A 205 4.40 9.36 -5.55
N ILE A 206 5.43 8.95 -4.78
CA ILE A 206 5.54 9.31 -3.36
C ILE A 206 5.59 10.83 -3.18
N VAL A 207 6.44 11.52 -3.95
CA VAL A 207 6.59 12.98 -3.83
C VAL A 207 5.28 13.70 -4.14
N VAL A 208 4.60 13.34 -5.24
CA VAL A 208 3.32 13.97 -5.61
C VAL A 208 2.26 13.74 -4.54
N THR A 209 2.13 12.52 -4.05
CA THR A 209 1.12 12.17 -3.03
C THR A 209 1.44 12.81 -1.68
N ALA A 210 2.71 12.84 -1.27
CA ALA A 210 3.15 13.47 -0.03
C ALA A 210 2.93 15.00 -0.06
N VAL A 211 3.27 15.66 -1.16
CA VAL A 211 3.04 17.10 -1.33
C VAL A 211 1.55 17.41 -1.30
N ALA A 212 0.72 16.63 -1.99
CA ALA A 212 -0.74 16.80 -1.95
C ALA A 212 -1.26 16.68 -0.51
N SER A 213 -0.91 15.60 0.20
CA SER A 213 -1.32 15.38 1.58
C SER A 213 -0.88 16.50 2.51
N ALA A 214 0.37 16.98 2.39
CA ALA A 214 0.89 18.06 3.22
C ALA A 214 0.15 19.39 2.95
N VAL A 215 -0.05 19.76 1.69
CA VAL A 215 -0.72 21.01 1.30
C VAL A 215 -2.18 21.01 1.75
N PHE A 216 -2.94 19.98 1.38
CA PHE A 216 -4.36 19.92 1.73
C PHE A 216 -4.58 19.70 3.22
N GLY A 217 -3.73 18.90 3.87
CA GLY A 217 -3.77 18.70 5.32
C GLY A 217 -3.51 20.00 6.09
N ALA A 218 -2.51 20.80 5.69
CA ALA A 218 -2.23 22.09 6.31
C ALA A 218 -3.38 23.09 6.14
N ILE A 219 -3.99 23.15 4.95
CA ILE A 219 -5.16 24.01 4.69
C ILE A 219 -6.34 23.60 5.56
N GLY A 220 -6.65 22.30 5.63
CA GLY A 220 -7.76 21.79 6.45
C GLY A 220 -7.52 22.02 7.95
N GLY A 221 -6.30 21.73 8.42
CA GLY A 221 -5.93 21.88 9.83
C GLY A 221 -5.90 23.34 10.31
N ALA A 222 -5.67 24.30 9.41
CA ALA A 222 -5.76 25.72 9.74
C ALA A 222 -7.21 26.19 10.02
N VAL A 223 -8.22 25.44 9.56
CA VAL A 223 -9.63 25.70 9.86
C VAL A 223 -10.01 25.06 11.18
N ASP A 224 -9.81 23.74 11.28
CA ASP A 224 -10.12 22.93 12.45
C ASP A 224 -9.38 21.57 12.35
N PRO A 225 -8.87 21.01 13.47
CA PRO A 225 -8.16 19.74 13.43
C PRO A 225 -8.96 18.57 12.84
N LEU A 226 -10.27 18.47 13.11
CA LEU A 226 -11.12 17.40 12.57
C LEU A 226 -11.33 17.59 11.06
N VAL A 227 -11.46 18.83 10.60
CA VAL A 227 -11.51 19.15 9.17
C VAL A 227 -10.19 18.76 8.49
N GLY A 228 -9.05 19.07 9.11
CA GLY A 228 -7.73 18.64 8.65
C GLY A 228 -7.63 17.12 8.48
N THR A 229 -8.08 16.36 9.47
CA THR A 229 -8.10 14.89 9.39
C THR A 229 -9.04 14.38 8.30
N ALA A 230 -10.25 14.92 8.20
CA ALA A 230 -11.20 14.52 7.15
C ALA A 230 -10.65 14.78 5.74
N VAL A 231 -10.03 15.95 5.53
CA VAL A 231 -9.34 16.29 4.27
C VAL A 231 -8.17 15.34 4.03
N GLY A 232 -7.36 15.06 5.05
CA GLY A 232 -6.25 14.10 4.97
C GLY A 232 -6.70 12.71 4.54
N ILE A 233 -7.79 12.20 5.12
CA ILE A 233 -8.39 10.90 4.74
C ILE A 233 -8.86 10.94 3.29
N ALA A 234 -9.54 12.00 2.87
CA ALA A 234 -10.01 12.16 1.50
C ALA A 234 -8.85 12.16 0.48
N VAL A 235 -7.81 12.96 0.75
CA VAL A 235 -6.61 13.05 -0.08
C VAL A 235 -5.84 11.73 -0.09
N GLY A 236 -5.73 11.07 1.06
CA GLY A 236 -5.11 9.74 1.19
C GLY A 236 -5.82 8.68 0.36
N GLY A 237 -7.15 8.72 0.27
CA GLY A 237 -7.94 7.85 -0.59
C GLY A 237 -7.66 8.08 -2.08
N VAL A 238 -7.62 9.35 -2.52
CA VAL A 238 -7.25 9.72 -3.89
C VAL A 238 -5.82 9.28 -4.22
N ALA A 239 -4.89 9.56 -3.32
CA ALA A 239 -3.48 9.19 -3.45
C ALA A 239 -3.31 7.67 -3.57
N SER A 240 -4.00 6.89 -2.74
CA SER A 240 -3.96 5.43 -2.78
C SER A 240 -4.44 4.88 -4.12
N VAL A 241 -5.57 5.38 -4.63
CA VAL A 241 -6.09 4.97 -5.95
C VAL A 241 -5.14 5.37 -7.07
N PHE A 242 -4.58 6.59 -7.02
CA PHE A 242 -3.59 7.05 -7.98
C PHE A 242 -2.34 6.17 -8.00
N THR A 243 -1.77 5.85 -6.84
CA THR A 243 -0.62 4.96 -6.72
C THR A 243 -0.92 3.58 -7.28
N VAL A 244 -2.05 2.96 -6.91
CA VAL A 244 -2.41 1.64 -7.43
C VAL A 244 -2.61 1.69 -8.94
N ALA A 245 -3.27 2.71 -9.49
CA ALA A 245 -3.50 2.86 -10.92
C ALA A 245 -2.17 2.98 -11.69
N VAL A 246 -1.27 3.88 -11.26
CA VAL A 246 0.02 4.10 -11.92
C VAL A 246 0.88 2.83 -11.88
N LEU A 247 1.02 2.20 -10.71
CA LEU A 247 1.80 0.99 -10.56
C LEU A 247 1.23 -0.18 -11.38
N THR A 248 -0.10 -0.28 -11.47
CA THR A 248 -0.76 -1.31 -12.28
C THR A 248 -0.50 -1.11 -13.78
N ARG A 249 -0.39 0.14 -14.25
CA ARG A 249 -0.02 0.41 -15.66
C ARG A 249 1.45 0.12 -15.94
N ALA A 250 2.35 0.50 -15.05
CA ALA A 250 3.76 0.14 -15.16
C ALA A 250 3.94 -1.39 -15.17
N TYR A 251 3.20 -2.10 -14.31
CA TYR A 251 3.14 -3.56 -14.29
C TYR A 251 2.69 -4.14 -15.64
N ALA A 252 1.56 -3.65 -16.17
CA ALA A 252 1.00 -4.13 -17.43
C ALA A 252 1.96 -3.92 -18.62
N GLN A 253 2.68 -2.79 -18.66
CA GLN A 253 3.69 -2.52 -19.68
C GLN A 253 4.82 -3.57 -19.66
N LEU A 254 5.46 -3.77 -18.50
CA LEU A 254 6.57 -4.70 -18.36
C LEU A 254 6.16 -6.15 -18.57
N ARG A 255 4.94 -6.50 -18.18
CA ARG A 255 4.41 -7.83 -18.41
C ARG A 255 4.20 -8.12 -19.89
N THR A 256 3.58 -7.18 -20.61
CA THR A 256 3.33 -7.34 -22.06
C THR A 256 4.66 -7.51 -22.81
N GLU A 257 5.69 -6.76 -22.40
CA GLU A 257 7.04 -6.89 -22.95
C GLU A 257 7.62 -8.29 -22.72
N ARG A 258 7.63 -8.77 -21.47
CA ARG A 258 8.11 -10.12 -21.13
C ARG A 258 7.38 -11.20 -21.93
N ASP A 259 6.06 -11.11 -22.01
CA ASP A 259 5.24 -12.11 -22.70
C ASP A 259 5.56 -12.11 -24.22
N THR A 260 5.82 -10.94 -24.82
CA THR A 260 6.26 -10.82 -26.23
C THR A 260 7.67 -11.41 -26.46
N GLU A 261 8.60 -11.17 -25.53
CA GLU A 261 9.96 -11.73 -25.62
C GLU A 261 9.94 -13.28 -25.57
N LEU A 262 9.10 -13.86 -24.71
CA LEU A 262 8.93 -15.31 -24.61
C LEU A 262 8.35 -15.90 -25.91
N GLU A 263 7.33 -15.28 -26.50
CA GLU A 263 6.76 -15.71 -27.78
C GLU A 263 7.78 -15.63 -28.93
N SER A 264 8.61 -14.58 -28.96
CA SER A 264 9.66 -14.46 -29.98
C SER A 264 10.74 -15.54 -29.86
N GLY A 265 11.17 -15.85 -28.63
CA GLY A 265 12.18 -16.87 -28.38
C GLY A 265 11.71 -18.31 -28.68
N GLU A 266 10.41 -18.58 -28.55
CA GLU A 266 9.82 -19.89 -28.89
C GLU A 266 9.62 -20.09 -30.40
N ASN A 267 9.43 -19.01 -31.15
CA ASN A 267 9.37 -19.05 -32.62
C ASN A 267 10.76 -19.17 -33.28
N ASP A 268 11.82 -18.76 -32.58
CA ASP A 268 13.21 -18.87 -33.04
C ASP A 268 13.88 -20.20 -32.60
N ASP A 269 13.14 -21.13 -31.98
CA ASP A 269 13.65 -22.46 -31.63
C ASP A 269 13.80 -23.32 -32.91
N PRO A 270 15.03 -23.66 -33.34
CA PRO A 270 15.27 -24.45 -34.56
C PRO A 270 14.67 -25.86 -34.52
N TRP A 271 14.15 -26.29 -33.37
CA TRP A 271 13.45 -27.57 -33.19
C TRP A 271 11.93 -27.47 -33.35
N ASN A 272 11.37 -26.28 -33.54
CA ASN A 272 9.93 -26.04 -33.69
C ASN A 272 9.50 -25.85 -35.17
N ASP A 273 10.43 -25.96 -36.12
CA ASP A 273 10.11 -26.02 -37.55
C ASP A 273 9.36 -27.33 -37.85
N PRO A 274 8.12 -27.27 -38.39
CA PRO A 274 7.44 -28.49 -38.82
C PRO A 274 8.29 -29.16 -39.90
N PRO A 275 8.45 -30.51 -39.88
CA PRO A 275 9.25 -31.19 -40.87
C PRO A 275 8.75 -30.78 -42.26
N SER A 276 9.66 -30.24 -43.07
CA SER A 276 9.39 -29.89 -44.46
C SER A 276 8.94 -31.15 -45.18
N VAL A 277 7.63 -31.26 -45.37
CA VAL A 277 7.02 -32.41 -46.04
C VAL A 277 7.41 -32.30 -47.52
N PRO A 278 8.12 -33.30 -48.09
CA PRO A 278 8.54 -33.29 -49.48
C PRO A 278 7.37 -33.41 -50.46
#